data_AF-A0A3D3GHA5-F1
#
_entry.id   AF-A0A3D3GHA5-F1
#
_cell.length_a   1.000
_cell.length_b   1.000
_cell.length_c   1.000
_cell.angle_alpha   90.00
_cell.angle_beta   90.00
_cell.angle_gamma   90.00
#
_symmetry.space_group_name_H-M   'P 1'
#
loop_
_entity.id
_entity.type
_entity.pdbx_description
1 polymer ?
#
loop_
_entity_poly.entity_id
_entity_poly.type
_entity_poly.pdbx_seq_one_letter_code
_entity_poly.pdbx_strand_id
1 'polypeptide(L)'
;MKFSSLNLGVAVILLAFLMGCEQRYDLAPLQTPAAADKSEIADAGKGVVAPSPAPMAPGIVIPVPNPTGTVIPVPIPTSSISPNPLPTPSVSPTPYVIPNAIPGENVGCMPTLATVLAFSGSNIAVTGNAIITGNVFLLDPSIMSIGGTSQLLDGSIYMDGSSTVAVSTSGVDASQLVHTDMSAAEMELNNYINALGSLAPTQSFSSISSSMAINGNGKLNVISVGGDVSLNSQTALVLNGSASDVFVINLAGTINIQGHGSIVLSGGVLAKNVAFNALGTGAPLSLNGGGAINGTFIGMSRSASVGGNGTLNGSLYAGGLINISGGGQAWSPVIFCSSRQSLE
;
A
#
# COMPACT_ATOMS: atom_id res chain seq x y z
N MET A 1 -4.15 64.98 -7.80
CA MET A 1 -4.96 63.92 -7.16
C MET A 1 -4.09 63.21 -6.15
N LYS A 2 -4.50 63.21 -4.88
CA LYS A 2 -3.77 62.62 -3.74
C LYS A 2 -3.89 61.10 -3.79
N PHE A 3 -2.77 60.38 -3.78
CA PHE A 3 -2.75 58.96 -3.43
C PHE A 3 -2.52 58.83 -1.93
N SER A 4 -3.54 58.32 -1.25
CA SER A 4 -3.52 58.03 0.18
C SER A 4 -2.68 56.78 0.45
N SER A 5 -1.86 56.90 1.50
CA SER A 5 -1.04 55.90 2.15
C SER A 5 -1.80 54.63 2.55
N LEU A 6 -1.30 53.47 2.15
CA LEU A 6 -1.74 52.17 2.63
C LEU A 6 -0.93 51.75 3.86
N ASN A 7 -1.64 51.17 4.82
CA ASN A 7 -1.28 51.02 6.23
C ASN A 7 -0.28 49.86 6.44
N LEU A 8 0.89 50.17 6.99
CA LEU A 8 1.97 49.24 7.34
C LEU A 8 1.72 48.71 8.77
N GLY A 9 0.83 47.73 8.93
CA GLY A 9 0.33 47.39 10.28
C GLY A 9 -0.18 45.97 10.51
N VAL A 10 0.26 44.96 9.74
CA VAL A 10 -0.15 43.55 9.97
C VAL A 10 1.03 42.54 9.82
N ALA A 11 2.28 42.99 9.95
CA ALA A 11 3.46 42.14 9.75
C ALA A 11 4.22 41.75 11.05
N VAL A 12 3.60 41.81 12.23
CA VAL A 12 4.28 41.55 13.52
C VAL A 12 3.55 40.54 14.43
N ILE A 13 2.50 39.86 13.96
CA ILE A 13 1.82 38.80 14.74
C ILE A 13 1.87 37.48 13.96
N LEU A 14 3.08 37.00 13.67
CA LEU A 14 3.31 35.60 13.31
C LEU A 14 4.76 35.15 13.57
N LEU A 15 5.38 35.67 14.64
CA LEU A 15 6.75 35.29 15.03
C LEU A 15 6.90 35.20 16.56
N ALA A 16 5.97 34.52 17.23
CA ALA A 16 6.00 34.33 18.70
C ALA A 16 5.49 32.95 19.16
N PHE A 17 5.68 31.89 18.36
CA PHE A 17 5.30 30.52 18.73
C PHE A 17 6.44 29.48 18.63
N LEU A 18 7.70 29.92 18.63
CA LEU A 18 8.86 29.03 18.47
C LEU A 18 9.86 28.99 19.64
N MET A 19 9.46 29.43 20.84
CA MET A 19 10.29 29.26 22.03
C MET A 19 9.47 28.83 23.24
N GLY A 20 9.71 27.60 23.69
CA GLY A 20 9.31 27.18 25.04
C GLY A 20 8.77 25.75 25.12
N CYS A 21 9.68 24.77 25.08
CA CYS A 21 9.54 23.48 25.79
C CYS A 21 10.90 22.77 25.79
N GLU A 22 11.86 23.27 26.56
CA GLU A 22 12.96 22.42 27.05
C GLU A 22 12.43 21.64 28.26
N GLN A 23 12.03 20.39 28.05
CA GLN A 23 11.93 19.44 29.14
C GLN A 23 13.27 18.74 29.31
N ARG A 24 14.01 19.14 30.35
CA ARG A 24 15.15 18.39 30.86
C ARG A 24 14.63 17.08 31.45
N TYR A 25 14.79 15.99 30.71
CA TYR A 25 14.68 14.65 31.27
C TYR A 25 15.96 14.34 32.03
N ASP A 26 15.86 14.36 33.36
CA ASP A 26 16.88 13.84 34.26
C ASP A 26 16.84 12.30 34.17
N LEU A 27 17.72 11.74 33.36
CA LEU A 27 17.84 10.29 33.18
C LEU A 27 18.54 9.70 34.40
N ALA A 28 17.79 8.92 35.19
CA ALA A 28 18.37 8.08 36.22
C ALA A 28 19.42 7.13 35.61
N PRO A 29 20.54 6.85 36.31
CA PRO A 29 21.59 5.98 35.80
C PRO A 29 21.07 4.57 35.56
N LEU A 30 21.27 4.08 34.34
CA LEU A 30 20.98 2.69 33.94
C LEU A 30 21.67 1.72 34.89
N GLN A 31 20.90 0.87 35.54
CA GLN A 31 21.42 -0.29 36.25
C GLN A 31 22.07 -1.24 35.24
N THR A 32 23.35 -1.50 35.43
CA THR A 32 24.09 -2.52 34.70
C THR A 32 23.51 -3.90 35.03
N PRO A 33 23.09 -4.69 34.03
CA PRO A 33 22.63 -6.05 34.29
C PRO A 33 23.79 -6.90 34.82
N ALA A 34 23.52 -7.61 35.90
CA ALA A 34 24.44 -8.58 36.49
C ALA A 34 24.86 -9.62 35.44
N ALA A 35 26.14 -9.95 35.44
CA ALA A 35 26.71 -10.96 34.55
C ALA A 35 25.96 -12.29 34.72
N ALA A 36 25.35 -12.77 33.64
CA ALA A 36 24.75 -14.10 33.60
C ALA A 36 25.87 -15.15 33.73
N ASP A 37 25.72 -16.00 34.74
CA ASP A 37 26.56 -17.16 35.01
C ASP A 37 26.51 -18.14 33.83
N LYS A 38 27.68 -18.64 33.41
CA LYS A 38 27.89 -19.43 32.19
C LYS A 38 27.88 -20.94 32.45
N SER A 39 27.17 -21.39 33.47
CA SER A 39 27.28 -22.76 33.98
C SER A 39 26.03 -23.64 33.75
N GLU A 40 25.32 -23.52 32.62
CA GLU A 40 24.20 -24.44 32.37
C GLU A 40 23.83 -24.63 30.89
N ILE A 41 24.78 -25.10 30.06
CA ILE A 41 24.43 -25.75 28.78
C ILE A 41 25.36 -26.95 28.55
N ALA A 42 25.05 -28.05 29.22
CA ALA A 42 25.43 -29.37 28.79
C ALA A 42 24.23 -30.30 29.06
N ASP A 43 23.93 -31.14 28.08
CA ASP A 43 22.96 -32.25 28.15
C ASP A 43 21.55 -32.01 27.58
N ALA A 44 21.44 -32.02 26.26
CA ALA A 44 20.21 -32.40 25.56
C ALA A 44 20.52 -33.01 24.19
N GLY A 45 21.24 -34.14 24.20
CA GLY A 45 21.53 -34.93 23.01
C GLY A 45 20.96 -36.34 23.11
N LYS A 46 19.64 -36.53 22.95
CA LYS A 46 19.05 -37.84 22.68
C LYS A 46 17.91 -37.75 21.66
N GLY A 47 18.01 -38.63 20.66
CA GLY A 47 17.30 -38.58 19.40
C GLY A 47 15.79 -38.78 19.47
N VAL A 48 15.10 -38.04 18.61
CA VAL A 48 13.71 -38.29 18.23
C VAL A 48 13.73 -38.90 16.84
N VAL A 49 13.35 -40.18 16.75
CA VAL A 49 13.15 -40.89 15.49
C VAL A 49 11.80 -40.44 14.92
N ALA A 50 11.81 -39.88 13.71
CA ALA A 50 10.60 -39.47 13.00
C ALA A 50 9.75 -40.70 12.61
N PRO A 51 8.43 -40.71 12.85
CA PRO A 51 7.56 -41.78 12.38
C PRO A 51 7.38 -41.74 10.86
N SER A 52 7.47 -42.91 10.23
CA SER A 52 7.24 -43.12 8.79
C SER A 52 5.80 -42.76 8.39
N PRO A 53 5.58 -42.06 7.27
CA PRO A 53 4.25 -41.70 6.82
C PRO A 53 3.47 -42.93 6.31
N ALA A 54 2.20 -43.01 6.68
CA ALA A 54 1.27 -44.04 6.23
C ALA A 54 0.82 -43.80 4.77
N PRO A 55 0.58 -44.85 3.97
CA PRO A 55 0.15 -44.71 2.58
C PRO A 55 -1.30 -44.19 2.48
N MET A 56 -1.50 -43.14 1.68
CA MET A 56 -2.82 -42.57 1.39
C MET A 56 -3.62 -43.49 0.45
N ALA A 57 -4.92 -43.63 0.75
CA ALA A 57 -5.86 -44.40 -0.06
C ALA A 57 -6.24 -43.68 -1.37
N PRO A 58 -6.51 -44.42 -2.46
CA PRO A 58 -6.90 -43.82 -3.74
C PRO A 58 -8.31 -43.23 -3.72
N GLY A 59 -8.43 -41.99 -4.21
CA GLY A 59 -9.66 -41.22 -4.26
C GLY A 59 -10.66 -41.68 -5.33
N ILE A 60 -11.94 -41.59 -4.99
CA ILE A 60 -13.09 -41.86 -5.86
C ILE A 60 -13.38 -40.62 -6.72
N VAL A 61 -13.42 -40.81 -8.04
CA VAL A 61 -13.81 -39.78 -9.02
C VAL A 61 -15.32 -39.84 -9.23
N ILE A 62 -16.03 -38.73 -8.97
CA ILE A 62 -17.45 -38.56 -9.29
C ILE A 62 -17.57 -37.74 -10.59
N PRO A 63 -18.30 -38.20 -11.62
CA PRO A 63 -18.50 -37.43 -12.85
C PRO A 63 -19.49 -36.27 -12.65
N VAL A 64 -19.13 -35.09 -13.16
CA VAL A 64 -19.99 -33.89 -13.20
C VAL A 64 -20.85 -33.92 -14.48
N PRO A 65 -22.17 -33.71 -14.40
CA PRO A 65 -23.03 -33.65 -15.59
C PRO A 65 -22.91 -32.33 -16.35
N ASN A 66 -22.86 -32.46 -17.68
CA ASN A 66 -22.76 -31.41 -18.69
C ASN A 66 -24.13 -30.74 -18.96
N PRO A 67 -24.31 -29.42 -18.75
CA PRO A 67 -25.56 -28.75 -19.10
C PRO A 67 -25.57 -28.32 -20.57
N THR A 68 -26.43 -28.96 -21.38
CA THR A 68 -26.74 -28.52 -22.75
C THR A 68 -27.92 -27.56 -22.72
N GLY A 69 -27.65 -26.26 -22.78
CA GLY A 69 -28.67 -25.20 -22.86
C GLY A 69 -28.87 -24.73 -24.31
N THR A 70 -30.11 -24.79 -24.79
CA THR A 70 -30.53 -24.36 -26.14
C THR A 70 -30.80 -22.85 -26.15
N VAL A 71 -30.21 -22.11 -27.09
CA VAL A 71 -30.42 -20.66 -27.28
C VAL A 71 -31.56 -20.41 -28.27
N ILE A 72 -32.57 -19.64 -27.86
CA ILE A 72 -33.67 -19.16 -28.73
C ILE A 72 -33.36 -17.70 -29.13
N PRO A 73 -33.31 -17.34 -30.43
CA PRO A 73 -33.13 -15.97 -30.86
C PRO A 73 -34.44 -15.17 -30.79
N VAL A 74 -34.37 -14.00 -30.14
CA VAL A 74 -35.46 -13.00 -30.09
C VAL A 74 -35.28 -11.99 -31.23
N PRO A 75 -36.33 -11.60 -31.99
CA PRO A 75 -36.22 -10.62 -33.06
C PRO A 75 -36.08 -9.19 -32.54
N ILE A 76 -35.19 -8.42 -33.17
CA ILE A 76 -34.97 -6.99 -32.93
C ILE A 76 -35.94 -6.18 -33.81
N PRO A 77 -36.74 -5.25 -33.26
CA PRO A 77 -37.50 -4.31 -34.07
C PRO A 77 -36.63 -3.13 -34.53
N THR A 78 -36.54 -2.96 -35.85
CA THR A 78 -36.00 -1.77 -36.51
C THR A 78 -37.06 -0.68 -36.57
N SER A 79 -36.75 0.49 -36.00
CA SER A 79 -37.49 1.74 -36.23
C SER A 79 -36.55 2.82 -36.74
N SER A 80 -37.02 3.51 -37.77
CA SER A 80 -36.26 4.39 -38.65
C SER A 80 -36.59 5.87 -38.42
N ILE A 81 -35.56 6.72 -38.61
CA ILE A 81 -35.51 8.13 -39.05
C ILE A 81 -36.00 9.26 -38.11
N SER A 82 -35.08 10.19 -37.82
CA SER A 82 -35.26 11.64 -38.05
C SER A 82 -33.90 12.37 -38.02
N PRO A 83 -33.50 13.17 -39.04
CA PRO A 83 -32.26 13.95 -39.00
C PRO A 83 -32.53 15.35 -38.42
N ASN A 84 -31.89 15.67 -37.30
CA ASN A 84 -31.84 17.01 -36.73
C ASN A 84 -30.36 17.41 -36.48
N PRO A 85 -30.04 18.72 -36.44
CA PRO A 85 -28.81 19.28 -36.99
C PRO A 85 -27.57 18.98 -36.16
N LEU A 86 -26.45 18.93 -36.88
CA LEU A 86 -25.09 18.72 -36.43
C LEU A 86 -24.71 19.65 -35.27
N PRO A 87 -24.56 19.13 -34.03
CA PRO A 87 -23.86 19.83 -32.97
C PRO A 87 -22.36 19.65 -33.15
N THR A 88 -21.64 20.76 -32.99
CA THR A 88 -20.18 20.85 -32.90
C THR A 88 -19.64 19.77 -31.93
N PRO A 89 -18.62 18.96 -32.29
CA PRO A 89 -18.06 17.98 -31.37
C PRO A 89 -17.26 18.71 -30.28
N SER A 90 -17.96 19.11 -29.22
CA SER A 90 -17.34 19.19 -27.90
C SER A 90 -17.16 17.76 -27.45
N VAL A 91 -15.93 17.26 -27.50
CA VAL A 91 -15.55 15.98 -26.90
C VAL A 91 -15.65 16.15 -25.39
N SER A 92 -16.86 16.05 -24.87
CA SER A 92 -17.07 15.79 -23.44
C SER A 92 -16.44 14.42 -23.18
N PRO A 93 -15.40 14.32 -22.32
CA PRO A 93 -14.79 13.04 -22.02
C PRO A 93 -15.88 12.16 -21.41
N THR A 94 -16.25 11.10 -22.13
CA THR A 94 -17.09 10.04 -21.62
C THR A 94 -16.49 9.58 -20.29
N PRO A 95 -17.29 9.49 -19.20
CA PRO A 95 -16.81 8.91 -17.95
C PRO A 95 -16.22 7.54 -18.26
N TYR A 96 -14.92 7.36 -18.01
CA TYR A 96 -14.28 6.07 -18.14
C TYR A 96 -14.85 5.17 -17.04
N VAL A 97 -15.81 4.35 -17.42
CA VAL A 97 -16.32 3.26 -16.59
C VAL A 97 -15.30 2.14 -16.68
N ILE A 98 -14.69 1.77 -15.56
CA ILE A 98 -13.81 0.59 -15.45
C ILE A 98 -14.60 -0.61 -16.02
N PRO A 99 -14.18 -1.21 -17.16
CA PRO A 99 -14.96 -2.25 -17.81
C PRO A 99 -15.04 -3.50 -16.93
N ASN A 100 -16.25 -4.03 -16.78
CA ASN A 100 -16.59 -5.32 -16.15
C ASN A 100 -16.44 -5.48 -14.64
N ALA A 101 -16.89 -4.48 -13.86
CA ALA A 101 -17.46 -4.77 -12.55
C ALA A 101 -18.91 -5.23 -12.73
N ILE A 102 -19.25 -6.43 -12.27
CA ILE A 102 -20.65 -6.90 -12.20
C ILE A 102 -21.45 -5.86 -11.37
N PRO A 103 -22.63 -5.40 -11.81
CA PRO A 103 -23.42 -4.45 -11.03
C PRO A 103 -23.84 -5.07 -9.69
N GLY A 104 -23.22 -4.63 -8.58
CA GLY A 104 -23.64 -5.03 -7.23
C GLY A 104 -22.51 -5.32 -6.23
N GLU A 105 -21.27 -5.48 -6.65
CA GLU A 105 -20.17 -5.87 -5.76
C GLU A 105 -19.09 -4.77 -5.68
N ASN A 106 -18.68 -4.44 -4.46
CA ASN A 106 -17.55 -3.54 -4.20
C ASN A 106 -16.29 -4.18 -4.81
N VAL A 107 -15.79 -3.64 -5.93
CA VAL A 107 -14.59 -4.18 -6.55
C VAL A 107 -13.37 -3.85 -5.69
N GLY A 108 -12.74 -4.87 -5.10
CA GLY A 108 -11.32 -4.85 -4.73
C GLY A 108 -10.95 -4.14 -3.43
N CYS A 109 -11.93 -3.83 -2.60
CA CYS A 109 -11.69 -3.19 -1.31
C CYS A 109 -11.41 -4.22 -0.23
N MET A 110 -10.25 -4.12 0.43
CA MET A 110 -10.12 -4.78 1.74
C MET A 110 -11.23 -4.25 2.66
N PRO A 111 -11.96 -5.12 3.37
CA PRO A 111 -13.10 -4.73 4.21
C PRO A 111 -12.69 -3.79 5.36
N THR A 112 -11.40 -3.73 5.65
CA THR A 112 -10.78 -3.00 6.74
C THR A 112 -9.51 -2.30 6.28
N LEU A 113 -9.18 -1.18 6.93
CA LEU A 113 -7.94 -0.44 6.72
C LEU A 113 -6.73 -1.35 6.93
N ALA A 114 -5.93 -1.55 5.88
CA ALA A 114 -4.69 -2.32 5.91
C ALA A 114 -3.49 -1.38 5.78
N THR A 115 -2.64 -1.30 6.81
CA THR A 115 -1.36 -0.57 6.72
C THR A 115 -0.31 -1.42 6.03
N VAL A 116 -0.24 -2.70 6.38
CA VAL A 116 0.63 -3.67 5.71
C VAL A 116 -0.20 -4.88 5.29
N LEU A 117 0.01 -5.36 4.08
CA LEU A 117 -0.57 -6.60 3.56
C LEU A 117 0.53 -7.43 2.92
N ALA A 118 0.70 -8.64 3.41
CA ALA A 118 1.55 -9.67 2.83
C ALA A 118 0.70 -10.62 2.00
N PHE A 119 1.04 -10.77 0.71
CA PHE A 119 0.41 -11.80 -0.13
C PHE A 119 0.91 -13.20 0.25
N SER A 120 0.18 -14.24 -0.15
CA SER A 120 0.60 -15.64 -0.04
C SER A 120 2.08 -15.84 -0.42
N GLY A 121 2.85 -16.47 0.46
CA GLY A 121 4.28 -16.75 0.33
C GLY A 121 5.23 -15.66 0.85
N SER A 122 4.70 -14.56 1.39
CA SER A 122 5.51 -13.42 1.83
C SER A 122 6.19 -13.65 3.18
N ASN A 123 7.30 -12.94 3.37
CA ASN A 123 7.97 -12.81 4.66
C ASN A 123 7.96 -11.36 5.11
N ILE A 124 7.48 -11.08 6.31
CA ILE A 124 7.56 -9.77 6.94
C ILE A 124 8.61 -9.82 8.06
N ALA A 125 9.52 -8.85 8.05
CA ALA A 125 10.47 -8.60 9.12
C ALA A 125 10.31 -7.16 9.61
N VAL A 126 9.92 -7.01 10.88
CA VAL A 126 9.79 -5.71 11.56
C VAL A 126 10.85 -5.66 12.67
N THR A 127 11.88 -4.83 12.50
CA THR A 127 13.06 -4.84 13.38
C THR A 127 13.55 -3.45 13.76
N GLY A 128 14.47 -3.37 14.73
CA GLY A 128 15.00 -2.09 15.23
C GLY A 128 13.91 -1.32 15.98
N ASN A 129 13.73 -0.04 15.62
CA ASN A 129 12.74 0.86 16.19
C ASN A 129 11.58 1.14 15.20
N ALA A 130 11.19 0.15 14.39
CA ALA A 130 10.17 0.31 13.37
C ALA A 130 8.78 0.52 13.98
N ILE A 131 7.94 1.31 13.31
CA ILE A 131 6.56 1.59 13.75
C ILE A 131 5.59 1.27 12.63
N ILE A 132 4.60 0.44 12.93
CA ILE A 132 3.44 0.23 12.08
C ILE A 132 2.23 0.78 12.83
N THR A 133 1.49 1.70 12.21
CA THR A 133 0.23 2.22 12.76
C THR A 133 -0.94 1.75 11.90
N GLY A 134 -1.85 0.97 12.48
CA GLY A 134 -2.98 0.33 11.81
C GLY A 134 -2.81 -1.16 11.59
N ASN A 135 -3.74 -1.80 10.89
CA ASN A 135 -3.81 -3.26 10.82
C ASN A 135 -2.77 -3.85 9.85
N VAL A 136 -2.36 -5.09 10.15
CA VAL A 136 -1.50 -5.92 9.30
C VAL A 136 -2.29 -7.14 8.84
N PHE A 137 -2.18 -7.49 7.57
CA PHE A 137 -2.86 -8.64 6.96
C PHE A 137 -1.83 -9.63 6.43
N LEU A 138 -1.91 -10.89 6.87
CA LEU A 138 -1.07 -12.00 6.44
C LEU A 138 -1.93 -13.00 5.66
N LEU A 139 -1.81 -13.01 4.33
CA LEU A 139 -2.52 -13.94 3.47
C LEU A 139 -1.79 -15.31 3.43
N ASP A 140 -2.54 -16.39 3.36
CA ASP A 140 -2.01 -17.75 3.56
C ASP A 140 -1.17 -18.25 2.36
N PRO A 141 0.07 -18.75 2.54
CA PRO A 141 0.87 -18.78 3.77
C PRO A 141 1.81 -17.57 3.86
N SER A 142 1.77 -16.81 4.97
CA SER A 142 2.74 -15.74 5.21
C SER A 142 3.40 -15.87 6.58
N ILE A 143 4.65 -15.42 6.67
CA ILE A 143 5.40 -15.40 7.93
C ILE A 143 5.67 -13.95 8.32
N MET A 144 5.41 -13.60 9.57
CA MET A 144 5.78 -12.31 10.13
C MET A 144 6.68 -12.50 11.35
N SER A 145 7.74 -11.70 11.43
CA SER A 145 8.61 -11.61 12.59
C SER A 145 8.69 -10.17 13.08
N ILE A 146 8.51 -9.97 14.39
CA ILE A 146 8.59 -8.67 15.05
C ILE A 146 9.64 -8.75 16.16
N GLY A 147 10.66 -7.90 16.05
CA GLY A 147 11.84 -7.89 16.93
C GLY A 147 12.32 -6.49 17.28
N GLY A 148 13.26 -6.41 18.22
CA GLY A 148 13.84 -5.16 18.72
C GLY A 148 12.89 -4.38 19.63
N THR A 149 12.72 -3.09 19.36
CA THR A 149 11.77 -2.20 20.06
C THR A 149 10.60 -1.81 19.14
N SER A 150 10.42 -2.55 18.04
CA SER A 150 9.38 -2.28 17.06
C SER A 150 7.98 -2.37 17.68
N GLN A 151 7.06 -1.55 17.17
CA GLN A 151 5.72 -1.40 17.72
C GLN A 151 4.65 -1.54 16.64
N LEU A 152 3.54 -2.18 17.01
CA LEU A 152 2.28 -2.12 16.29
C LEU A 152 1.31 -1.24 17.09
N LEU A 153 0.99 -0.06 16.55
CA LEU A 153 0.12 0.92 17.20
C LEU A 153 -1.27 0.90 16.54
N ASP A 154 -2.32 0.95 17.36
CA ASP A 154 -3.71 1.13 16.92
C ASP A 154 -4.17 0.15 15.82
N GLY A 155 -3.78 -1.11 15.93
CA GLY A 155 -4.12 -2.13 14.94
C GLY A 155 -4.03 -3.56 15.43
N SER A 156 -4.57 -4.45 14.62
CA SER A 156 -4.52 -5.90 14.78
C SER A 156 -3.76 -6.56 13.64
N ILE A 157 -3.21 -7.75 13.89
CA ILE A 157 -2.62 -8.63 12.88
C ILE A 157 -3.65 -9.70 12.53
N TYR A 158 -4.20 -9.61 11.33
CA TYR A 158 -5.11 -10.58 10.76
C TYR A 158 -4.32 -11.66 10.02
N MET A 159 -4.54 -12.92 10.36
CA MET A 159 -3.82 -14.07 9.83
C MET A 159 -4.79 -15.04 9.18
N ASP A 160 -4.50 -15.40 7.94
CA ASP A 160 -5.22 -16.45 7.20
C ASP A 160 -4.46 -17.77 7.21
N GLY A 161 -5.22 -18.87 7.23
CA GLY A 161 -4.76 -20.24 7.09
C GLY A 161 -3.56 -20.59 7.96
N SER A 162 -2.45 -20.96 7.30
CA SER A 162 -1.19 -21.39 7.91
C SER A 162 -0.20 -20.25 8.17
N SER A 163 -0.63 -19.00 8.05
CA SER A 163 0.22 -17.85 8.36
C SER A 163 0.67 -17.85 9.82
N THR A 164 1.90 -17.40 10.07
CA THR A 164 2.51 -17.41 11.41
C THR A 164 3.09 -16.06 11.79
N VAL A 165 3.03 -15.74 13.08
CA VAL A 165 3.63 -14.54 13.66
C VAL A 165 4.59 -14.95 14.78
N ALA A 166 5.83 -14.51 14.69
CA ALA A 166 6.84 -14.64 15.74
C ALA A 166 7.12 -13.26 16.34
N VAL A 167 6.69 -13.05 17.59
CA VAL A 167 6.92 -11.80 18.33
C VAL A 167 7.99 -12.05 19.39
N SER A 168 9.08 -11.28 19.34
CA SER A 168 10.17 -11.32 20.33
C SER A 168 10.25 -10.05 21.19
N THR A 169 9.26 -9.16 21.06
CA THR A 169 9.19 -7.88 21.78
C THR A 169 7.87 -7.78 22.54
N SER A 170 7.80 -6.88 23.52
CA SER A 170 6.54 -6.54 24.19
C SER A 170 5.64 -5.60 23.38
N GLY A 171 6.00 -5.30 22.13
CA GLY A 171 5.33 -4.30 21.29
C GLY A 171 4.08 -4.79 20.56
N VAL A 172 3.73 -6.08 20.71
CA VAL A 172 2.49 -6.67 20.19
C VAL A 172 1.88 -7.56 21.27
N ASP A 173 0.63 -7.29 21.62
CA ASP A 173 -0.17 -8.09 22.55
C ASP A 173 -0.82 -9.28 21.83
N ALA A 174 -0.97 -10.41 22.51
CA ALA A 174 -1.64 -11.58 21.94
C ALA A 174 -3.09 -11.30 21.51
N SER A 175 -3.77 -10.34 22.15
CA SER A 175 -5.11 -9.88 21.78
C SER A 175 -5.16 -9.13 20.45
N GLN A 176 -4.02 -8.66 19.93
CA GLN A 176 -3.92 -8.06 18.60
C GLN A 176 -3.88 -9.12 17.49
N LEU A 177 -3.72 -10.41 17.82
CA LEU A 177 -3.68 -11.49 16.84
C LEU A 177 -5.09 -12.00 16.56
N VAL A 178 -5.53 -11.89 15.30
CA VAL A 178 -6.87 -12.29 14.85
C VAL A 178 -6.74 -13.30 13.71
N HIS A 179 -7.29 -14.50 13.89
CA HIS A 179 -7.40 -15.46 12.80
C HIS A 179 -8.71 -15.25 12.03
N THR A 180 -8.62 -15.12 10.72
CA THR A 180 -9.79 -14.99 9.84
C THR A 180 -9.44 -15.53 8.46
N ASP A 181 -10.41 -16.19 7.82
CA ASP A 181 -10.30 -16.57 6.41
C ASP A 181 -10.37 -15.28 5.56
N MET A 182 -9.40 -15.11 4.68
CA MET A 182 -9.27 -13.94 3.80
C MET A 182 -9.16 -14.34 2.33
N SER A 183 -9.37 -15.61 2.00
CA SER A 183 -9.24 -16.14 0.64
C SER A 183 -10.10 -15.39 -0.39
N ALA A 184 -11.33 -15.01 -0.02
CA ALA A 184 -12.20 -14.19 -0.86
C ALA A 184 -11.65 -12.78 -1.08
N ALA A 185 -11.18 -12.13 -0.01
CA ALA A 185 -10.59 -10.78 -0.08
C ALA A 185 -9.28 -10.78 -0.88
N GLU A 186 -8.45 -11.82 -0.74
CA GLU A 186 -7.23 -12.00 -1.55
C GLU A 186 -7.56 -12.12 -3.04
N MET A 187 -8.57 -12.92 -3.39
CA MET A 187 -8.99 -13.07 -4.78
C MET A 187 -9.47 -11.75 -5.38
N GLU A 188 -10.30 -11.01 -4.66
CA GLU A 188 -10.79 -9.69 -5.10
C GLU A 188 -9.65 -8.67 -5.23
N LEU A 189 -8.73 -8.65 -4.27
CA LEU A 189 -7.55 -7.78 -4.29
C LEU A 189 -6.66 -8.10 -5.50
N ASN A 190 -6.40 -9.37 -5.77
CA ASN A 190 -5.62 -9.81 -6.93
C ASN A 190 -6.29 -9.38 -8.24
N ASN A 191 -7.61 -9.56 -8.37
CA ASN A 191 -8.36 -9.10 -9.54
C ASN A 191 -8.27 -7.59 -9.73
N TYR A 192 -8.40 -6.83 -8.64
CA TYR A 192 -8.29 -5.38 -8.65
C TYR A 192 -6.91 -4.89 -9.08
N ILE A 193 -5.84 -5.45 -8.52
CA ILE A 193 -4.46 -5.07 -8.85
C ILE A 193 -4.15 -5.38 -10.32
N ASN A 194 -4.60 -6.53 -10.81
CA ASN A 194 -4.49 -6.88 -12.24
C ASN A 194 -5.24 -5.88 -13.13
N ALA A 195 -6.43 -5.43 -12.71
CA ALA A 195 -7.18 -4.41 -13.41
C ALA A 195 -6.43 -3.06 -13.47
N LEU A 196 -5.80 -2.61 -12.37
CA LEU A 196 -4.98 -1.40 -12.34
C LEU A 196 -3.83 -1.46 -13.37
N GLY A 197 -3.17 -2.61 -13.48
CA GLY A 197 -2.08 -2.82 -14.44
C GLY A 197 -2.53 -2.77 -15.90
N SER A 198 -3.82 -2.98 -16.18
CA SER A 198 -4.40 -2.95 -17.53
C SER A 198 -4.89 -1.56 -17.97
N LEU A 199 -4.88 -0.57 -17.08
CA LEU A 199 -5.35 0.77 -17.39
C LEU A 199 -4.46 1.46 -18.44
N ALA A 200 -5.09 2.09 -19.43
CA ALA A 200 -4.38 2.84 -20.46
C ALA A 200 -3.70 4.09 -19.87
N PRO A 201 -2.40 4.32 -20.12
CA PRO A 201 -1.69 5.49 -19.60
C PRO A 201 -2.25 6.80 -20.17
N THR A 202 -2.47 7.79 -19.30
CA THR A 202 -2.74 9.19 -19.68
C THR A 202 -1.46 9.99 -19.85
N GLN A 203 -0.38 9.57 -19.18
CA GLN A 203 0.97 10.13 -19.30
C GLN A 203 1.99 8.99 -19.22
N SER A 204 3.17 9.17 -19.82
CA SER A 204 4.22 8.15 -19.84
C SER A 204 5.60 8.77 -19.66
N PHE A 205 6.42 8.13 -18.84
CA PHE A 205 7.79 8.53 -18.53
C PHE A 205 8.71 7.33 -18.71
N SER A 206 9.93 7.55 -19.21
CA SER A 206 10.96 6.51 -19.22
C SER A 206 11.47 6.20 -17.83
N SER A 207 11.69 7.23 -17.02
CA SER A 207 12.17 7.16 -15.63
C SER A 207 11.94 8.52 -14.97
N ILE A 208 11.95 8.56 -13.63
CA ILE A 208 11.85 9.79 -12.85
C ILE A 208 13.04 9.83 -11.89
N SER A 209 14.00 10.72 -12.14
CA SER A 209 15.24 10.80 -11.34
C SER A 209 15.56 12.20 -10.84
N SER A 210 14.64 13.15 -11.00
CA SER A 210 14.80 14.55 -10.62
C SER A 210 13.47 15.12 -10.15
N SER A 211 13.52 16.27 -9.48
CA SER A 211 12.30 16.95 -9.06
C SER A 211 11.43 17.31 -10.26
N MET A 212 10.14 16.96 -10.18
CA MET A 212 9.16 17.28 -11.20
C MET A 212 7.74 17.26 -10.62
N ALA A 213 6.81 17.89 -11.34
CA ALA A 213 5.40 17.78 -11.04
C ALA A 213 4.68 17.01 -12.16
N ILE A 214 3.84 16.06 -11.76
CA ILE A 214 2.85 15.44 -12.64
C ILE A 214 1.53 16.11 -12.33
N ASN A 215 1.02 16.87 -13.30
CA ASN A 215 -0.27 17.50 -13.18
C ASN A 215 -1.35 16.52 -13.62
N GLY A 216 -2.35 16.31 -12.76
CA GLY A 216 -3.56 15.57 -13.08
C GLY A 216 -4.40 16.33 -14.09
N ASN A 217 -5.07 15.58 -14.96
CA ASN A 217 -6.00 16.08 -15.97
C ASN A 217 -7.47 15.96 -15.52
N GLY A 218 -7.71 15.79 -14.21
CA GLY A 218 -9.01 15.52 -13.62
C GLY A 218 -9.32 14.02 -13.52
N LYS A 219 -10.09 13.64 -12.49
CA LYS A 219 -10.61 12.27 -12.29
C LYS A 219 -9.48 11.24 -12.22
N LEU A 220 -9.35 10.35 -13.20
CA LEU A 220 -8.37 9.25 -13.20
C LEU A 220 -7.13 9.62 -14.00
N ASN A 221 -5.97 9.58 -13.35
CA ASN A 221 -4.66 9.85 -13.91
C ASN A 221 -3.85 8.56 -13.89
N VAL A 222 -3.56 8.00 -15.06
CA VAL A 222 -2.80 6.75 -15.18
C VAL A 222 -1.42 7.08 -15.70
N ILE A 223 -0.41 6.93 -14.86
CA ILE A 223 0.97 7.27 -15.16
C ILE A 223 1.73 5.98 -15.42
N SER A 224 2.27 5.82 -16.62
CA SER A 224 3.21 4.73 -16.90
C SER A 224 4.64 5.20 -16.71
N VAL A 225 5.42 4.46 -15.92
CA VAL A 225 6.86 4.69 -15.76
C VAL A 225 7.59 3.43 -16.18
N GLY A 226 8.29 3.49 -17.32
CA GLY A 226 8.96 2.34 -17.93
C GLY A 226 10.22 1.87 -17.21
N GLY A 227 10.79 2.70 -16.35
CA GLY A 227 12.03 2.47 -15.61
C GLY A 227 11.87 2.85 -14.15
N ASP A 228 12.93 3.37 -13.55
CA ASP A 228 12.96 3.65 -12.10
C ASP A 228 12.38 5.02 -11.74
N VAL A 229 11.84 5.10 -10.53
CA VAL A 229 11.62 6.34 -9.77
C VAL A 229 12.71 6.43 -8.70
N SER A 230 13.75 7.22 -8.94
CA SER A 230 14.89 7.39 -8.04
C SER A 230 14.98 8.82 -7.54
N LEU A 231 14.52 9.08 -6.32
CA LEU A 231 14.57 10.41 -5.71
C LEU A 231 15.57 10.39 -4.55
N ASN A 232 16.56 11.27 -4.63
CA ASN A 232 17.57 11.46 -3.60
C ASN A 232 17.78 12.94 -3.29
N SER A 233 18.49 13.24 -2.19
CA SER A 233 19.01 14.59 -1.90
C SER A 233 17.95 15.69 -1.97
N GLN A 234 16.81 15.50 -1.30
CA GLN A 234 15.67 16.43 -1.28
C GLN A 234 14.95 16.63 -2.63
N THR A 235 15.18 15.76 -3.63
CA THR A 235 14.36 15.77 -4.85
C THR A 235 12.94 15.28 -4.57
N ALA A 236 11.97 15.87 -5.27
CA ALA A 236 10.56 15.62 -5.02
C ALA A 236 9.77 15.36 -6.31
N LEU A 237 9.00 14.27 -6.32
CA LEU A 237 7.92 14.06 -7.30
C LEU A 237 6.63 14.61 -6.70
N VAL A 238 6.07 15.65 -7.32
CA VAL A 238 4.81 16.25 -6.89
C VAL A 238 3.67 15.68 -7.73
N LEU A 239 2.69 15.04 -7.10
CA LEU A 239 1.42 14.71 -7.73
C LEU A 239 0.44 15.86 -7.46
N ASN A 240 0.18 16.66 -8.50
CA ASN A 240 -0.64 17.86 -8.38
C ASN A 240 -2.00 17.65 -9.04
N GLY A 241 -3.07 17.82 -8.28
CA GLY A 241 -4.43 17.62 -8.76
C GLY A 241 -5.45 18.06 -7.71
N SER A 242 -6.73 18.00 -8.03
CA SER A 242 -7.81 18.28 -7.07
C SER A 242 -8.03 17.13 -6.08
N ALA A 243 -8.86 17.34 -5.06
CA ALA A 243 -9.21 16.29 -4.10
C ALA A 243 -10.01 15.12 -4.68
N SER A 244 -10.61 15.28 -5.86
CA SER A 244 -11.29 14.21 -6.59
C SER A 244 -10.37 13.46 -7.57
N ASP A 245 -9.12 13.89 -7.71
CA ASP A 245 -8.17 13.22 -8.59
C ASP A 245 -7.62 11.96 -7.94
N VAL A 246 -7.53 10.91 -8.76
CA VAL A 246 -6.95 9.60 -8.48
C VAL A 246 -5.74 9.42 -9.37
N PHE A 247 -4.63 8.97 -8.78
CA PHE A 247 -3.39 8.66 -9.48
C PHE A 247 -3.10 7.17 -9.36
N VAL A 248 -2.96 6.51 -10.51
CA VAL A 248 -2.46 5.13 -10.62
C VAL A 248 -1.13 5.20 -11.35
N ILE A 249 -0.05 4.91 -10.64
CA ILE A 249 1.31 4.90 -11.18
C ILE A 249 1.68 3.44 -11.44
N ASN A 250 1.61 3.03 -12.70
CA ASN A 250 2.04 1.73 -13.17
C ASN A 250 3.55 1.77 -13.46
N LEU A 251 4.33 1.06 -12.65
CA LEU A 251 5.79 1.13 -12.64
C LEU A 251 6.42 -0.20 -13.05
N ALA A 252 7.25 -0.19 -14.09
CA ALA A 252 8.02 -1.36 -14.49
C ALA A 252 9.35 -1.51 -13.71
N GLY A 253 10.01 -0.40 -13.36
CA GLY A 253 11.25 -0.39 -12.58
C GLY A 253 11.03 -0.39 -11.07
N THR A 254 11.93 0.28 -10.35
CA THR A 254 11.99 0.35 -8.89
C THR A 254 11.67 1.76 -8.39
N ILE A 255 11.16 1.86 -7.17
CA ILE A 255 11.00 3.08 -6.38
C ILE A 255 12.14 3.08 -5.37
N ASN A 256 13.11 3.97 -5.54
CA ASN A 256 14.19 4.18 -4.59
C ASN A 256 14.17 5.63 -4.10
N ILE A 257 13.72 5.81 -2.87
CA ILE A 257 13.57 7.12 -2.24
C ILE A 257 14.50 7.18 -1.03
N GLN A 258 15.52 8.03 -1.12
CA GLN A 258 16.60 8.12 -0.14
C GLN A 258 17.01 9.57 0.14
N GLY A 259 17.77 9.82 1.22
CA GLY A 259 18.36 11.14 1.50
C GLY A 259 17.33 12.28 1.47
N HIS A 260 16.20 12.09 2.16
CA HIS A 260 15.06 13.00 2.19
C HIS A 260 14.39 13.28 0.83
N GLY A 261 14.59 12.42 -0.18
CA GLY A 261 13.75 12.41 -1.38
C GLY A 261 12.28 12.14 -1.02
N SER A 262 11.34 12.61 -1.83
CA SER A 262 9.92 12.46 -1.48
C SER A 262 8.95 12.38 -2.66
N ILE A 263 7.85 11.66 -2.46
CA ILE A 263 6.66 11.77 -3.31
C ILE A 263 5.58 12.49 -2.51
N VAL A 264 5.27 13.72 -2.92
CA VAL A 264 4.37 14.63 -2.20
C VAL A 264 3.13 14.93 -3.02
N LEU A 265 2.04 15.26 -2.31
CA LEU A 265 0.74 15.55 -2.91
C LEU A 265 0.47 17.06 -2.83
N SER A 266 -0.11 17.61 -3.88
CA SER A 266 -0.47 19.03 -3.96
C SER A 266 -1.84 19.21 -4.63
N GLY A 267 -2.43 20.41 -4.49
CA GLY A 267 -3.73 20.77 -5.09
C GLY A 267 -4.95 20.15 -4.41
N GLY A 268 -4.76 19.34 -3.37
CA GLY A 268 -5.82 18.66 -2.62
C GLY A 268 -5.85 17.15 -2.81
N VAL A 269 -4.98 16.57 -3.64
CA VAL A 269 -4.83 15.11 -3.78
C VAL A 269 -4.61 14.47 -2.41
N LEU A 270 -5.35 13.40 -2.14
CA LEU A 270 -5.27 12.64 -0.89
C LEU A 270 -4.46 11.36 -1.09
N ALA A 271 -3.70 10.92 -0.08
CA ALA A 271 -2.90 9.69 -0.15
C ALA A 271 -3.75 8.45 -0.50
N LYS A 272 -5.01 8.43 -0.05
CA LYS A 272 -5.98 7.37 -0.37
C LYS A 272 -6.36 7.27 -1.84
N ASN A 273 -6.07 8.31 -2.62
CA ASN A 273 -6.35 8.36 -4.05
C ASN A 273 -5.09 8.07 -4.88
N VAL A 274 -3.99 7.64 -4.28
CA VAL A 274 -2.72 7.38 -4.97
C VAL A 274 -2.31 5.93 -4.79
N ALA A 275 -2.11 5.22 -5.90
CA ALA A 275 -1.54 3.87 -5.90
C ALA A 275 -0.31 3.78 -6.79
N PHE A 276 0.75 3.18 -6.25
CA PHE A 276 1.96 2.79 -6.97
C PHE A 276 1.90 1.29 -7.23
N ASN A 277 1.52 0.92 -8.44
CA ASN A 277 1.39 -0.48 -8.87
C ASN A 277 2.67 -0.93 -9.56
N ALA A 278 3.51 -1.67 -8.82
CA ALA A 278 4.78 -2.19 -9.32
C ALA A 278 4.55 -3.50 -10.10
N LEU A 279 4.78 -3.45 -11.41
CA LEU A 279 4.49 -4.51 -12.37
C LEU A 279 5.64 -5.51 -12.48
N GLY A 280 5.40 -6.82 -12.53
CA GLY A 280 6.47 -7.83 -12.68
C GLY A 280 7.16 -8.19 -11.36
N THR A 281 8.41 -8.65 -11.40
CA THR A 281 9.14 -9.21 -10.23
C THR A 281 10.31 -8.34 -9.76
N GLY A 282 10.82 -8.58 -8.54
CA GLY A 282 12.06 -7.96 -8.03
C GLY A 282 11.86 -7.10 -6.77
N ALA A 283 12.82 -6.23 -6.44
CA ALA A 283 12.73 -5.28 -5.33
C ALA A 283 12.23 -3.92 -5.85
N PRO A 284 10.95 -3.56 -5.64
CA PRO A 284 10.29 -2.39 -6.19
C PRO A 284 10.30 -1.16 -5.30
N LEU A 285 10.54 -1.30 -3.99
CA LEU A 285 10.43 -0.21 -3.04
C LEU A 285 11.59 -0.29 -2.05
N SER A 286 12.40 0.74 -2.07
CA SER A 286 13.43 1.05 -1.11
C SER A 286 13.18 2.47 -0.61
N LEU A 287 12.64 2.59 0.60
CA LEU A 287 12.40 3.85 1.28
C LEU A 287 13.37 3.95 2.46
N ASN A 288 14.38 4.80 2.35
CA ASN A 288 15.48 4.88 3.31
C ASN A 288 15.91 6.32 3.58
N GLY A 289 16.77 6.54 4.59
CA GLY A 289 17.43 7.82 4.84
C GLY A 289 16.48 9.02 4.93
N GLY A 290 15.39 8.88 5.67
CA GLY A 290 14.37 9.92 5.84
C GLY A 290 13.52 10.20 4.60
N GLY A 291 13.52 9.31 3.61
CA GLY A 291 12.66 9.41 2.43
C GLY A 291 11.18 9.28 2.77
N ALA A 292 10.29 9.89 1.99
CA ALA A 292 8.85 9.85 2.24
C ALA A 292 8.00 9.54 0.99
N ILE A 293 6.95 8.74 1.15
CA ILE A 293 5.96 8.48 0.10
C ILE A 293 4.55 8.70 0.66
N ASN A 294 3.70 9.39 -0.11
CA ASN A 294 2.28 9.51 0.16
C ASN A 294 1.49 8.69 -0.87
N GLY A 295 0.83 7.63 -0.41
CA GLY A 295 0.04 6.73 -1.25
C GLY A 295 0.20 5.27 -0.88
N THR A 296 -0.50 4.40 -1.61
CA THR A 296 -0.46 2.95 -1.42
C THR A 296 0.53 2.32 -2.37
N PHE A 297 1.52 1.61 -1.85
CA PHE A 297 2.42 0.79 -2.63
C PHE A 297 1.85 -0.62 -2.82
N ILE A 298 1.90 -1.14 -4.04
CA ILE A 298 1.41 -2.47 -4.40
C ILE A 298 2.46 -3.20 -5.24
N GLY A 299 2.90 -4.37 -4.78
CA GLY A 299 3.85 -5.23 -5.48
C GLY A 299 3.58 -6.71 -5.23
N MET A 300 2.59 -7.30 -5.91
CA MET A 300 2.13 -8.68 -5.71
C MET A 300 3.22 -9.76 -5.80
N SER A 301 4.29 -9.54 -6.56
CA SER A 301 5.39 -10.50 -6.70
C SER A 301 6.73 -9.84 -6.43
N ARG A 302 6.72 -8.86 -5.53
CA ARG A 302 7.83 -7.97 -5.29
C ARG A 302 8.03 -7.71 -3.81
N SER A 303 9.28 -7.45 -3.42
CA SER A 303 9.65 -7.14 -2.03
C SER A 303 9.28 -5.69 -1.66
N ALA A 304 9.55 -5.23 -0.45
CA ALA A 304 9.52 -3.81 -0.09
C ALA A 304 10.36 -3.56 1.15
N SER A 305 11.04 -2.43 1.21
CA SER A 305 11.83 -2.04 2.39
C SER A 305 11.51 -0.60 2.80
N VAL A 306 11.18 -0.41 4.08
CA VAL A 306 11.02 0.88 4.73
C VAL A 306 12.01 0.94 5.90
N GLY A 307 13.13 1.60 5.70
CA GLY A 307 14.27 1.64 6.61
C GLY A 307 14.75 3.06 6.93
N GLY A 308 15.69 3.20 7.86
CA GLY A 308 16.45 4.44 8.08
C GLY A 308 15.59 5.70 8.22
N ASN A 309 14.58 5.66 9.07
CA ASN A 309 13.58 6.72 9.27
C ASN A 309 12.73 7.07 8.02
N GLY A 310 12.62 6.16 7.05
CA GLY A 310 11.72 6.31 5.92
C GLY A 310 10.25 6.29 6.36
N THR A 311 9.41 7.10 5.73
CA THR A 311 7.99 7.26 6.11
C THR A 311 7.06 6.96 4.94
N LEU A 312 6.27 5.90 5.07
CA LEU A 312 5.17 5.61 4.16
C LEU A 312 3.86 6.09 4.80
N ASN A 313 3.28 7.15 4.22
CA ASN A 313 1.95 7.64 4.55
C ASN A 313 0.93 7.04 3.57
N GLY A 314 0.38 5.89 3.95
CA GLY A 314 -0.48 5.05 3.14
C GLY A 314 -0.24 3.57 3.45
N SER A 315 -0.54 2.71 2.49
CA SER A 315 -0.52 1.26 2.69
C SER A 315 0.62 0.57 1.93
N LEU A 316 1.12 -0.54 2.47
CA LEU A 316 2.18 -1.35 1.88
C LEU A 316 1.70 -2.76 1.58
N TYR A 317 1.45 -3.08 0.31
CA TYR A 317 1.05 -4.41 -0.14
C TYR A 317 2.18 -5.04 -0.94
N ALA A 318 2.74 -6.16 -0.47
CA ALA A 318 3.86 -6.80 -1.16
C ALA A 318 3.83 -8.33 -1.03
N GLY A 319 4.29 -9.03 -2.07
CA GLY A 319 4.32 -10.49 -2.12
C GLY A 319 5.69 -11.13 -1.87
N GLY A 320 6.73 -10.31 -1.75
CA GLY A 320 8.10 -10.75 -1.46
C GLY A 320 8.47 -10.58 0.00
N LEU A 321 9.72 -10.16 0.24
CA LEU A 321 10.17 -9.76 1.57
C LEU A 321 9.67 -8.34 1.87
N ILE A 322 8.90 -8.16 2.95
CA ILE A 322 8.58 -6.85 3.52
C ILE A 322 9.53 -6.62 4.70
N ASN A 323 10.42 -5.63 4.60
CA ASN A 323 11.35 -5.27 5.66
C ASN A 323 11.05 -3.85 6.19
N ILE A 324 10.61 -3.72 7.43
CA ILE A 324 10.43 -2.43 8.10
C ILE A 324 11.44 -2.38 9.24
N SER A 325 12.42 -1.47 9.15
CA SER A 325 13.59 -1.50 10.03
C SER A 325 14.15 -0.12 10.35
N GLY A 326 15.08 -0.01 11.32
CA GLY A 326 15.90 1.20 11.50
C GLY A 326 15.13 2.51 11.66
N GLY A 327 13.97 2.48 12.35
CA GLY A 327 13.10 3.64 12.54
C GLY A 327 12.11 3.89 11.40
N GLY A 328 12.03 2.99 10.42
CA GLY A 328 11.04 3.03 9.35
C GLY A 328 9.61 3.03 9.88
N GLN A 329 8.75 3.81 9.23
CA GLN A 329 7.37 4.01 9.65
C GLN A 329 6.43 3.73 8.49
N ALA A 330 5.40 2.91 8.75
CA ALA A 330 4.26 2.74 7.87
C ALA A 330 3.00 3.10 8.64
N TRP A 331 2.24 4.06 8.14
CA TRP A 331 0.98 4.46 8.73
C TRP A 331 -0.05 4.65 7.63
N SER A 332 -1.14 3.89 7.70
CA SER A 332 -2.26 4.05 6.79
C SER A 332 -3.44 4.70 7.51
N PRO A 333 -3.68 6.00 7.32
CA PRO A 333 -4.92 6.61 7.77
C PRO A 333 -6.12 6.26 6.88
N VAL A 334 -5.93 5.51 5.78
CA VAL A 334 -6.91 5.47 4.67
C VAL A 334 -6.92 4.19 3.85
N ILE A 335 -8.11 3.74 3.42
CA ILE A 335 -8.25 2.57 2.53
C ILE A 335 -7.99 3.04 1.10
N PHE A 336 -7.07 2.38 0.38
CA PHE A 336 -7.09 2.47 -1.08
C PHE A 336 -8.24 1.61 -1.59
N CYS A 337 -9.40 2.24 -1.66
CA CYS A 337 -10.61 1.71 -2.21
C CYS A 337 -10.98 2.58 -3.40
N SER A 338 -10.97 2.05 -4.62
CA SER A 338 -11.83 2.64 -5.63
C SER A 338 -13.26 2.22 -5.32
N SER A 339 -13.83 2.73 -4.22
CA SER A 339 -15.29 2.72 -4.14
C SER A 339 -15.76 3.48 -5.38
N ARG A 340 -16.65 2.88 -6.17
CA ARG A 340 -17.39 3.64 -7.17
C ARG A 340 -18.10 4.74 -6.40
N GLN A 341 -17.53 5.94 -6.31
CA GLN A 341 -18.37 7.12 -6.27
C GLN A 341 -19.05 7.09 -7.63
N SER A 342 -20.35 6.79 -7.61
CA SER A 342 -21.23 6.97 -8.74
C SER A 342 -20.99 8.38 -9.29
N LEU A 343 -20.31 8.46 -10.43
CA LEU A 343 -20.31 9.63 -11.29
C LEU A 343 -21.69 9.67 -11.93
N GLU A 344 -22.72 9.99 -11.15
CA GLU A 344 -24.00 10.48 -11.64
C GLU A 344 -23.93 11.99 -11.85
#